data_AF-A0A2N2XHR0-F1
#
_entry.id   AF-A0A2N2XHR0-F1
#
_cell.length_a   1.000
_cell.length_b   1.000
_cell.length_c   1.000
_cell.angle_alpha   90.00
_cell.angle_beta   90.00
_cell.angle_gamma   90.00
#
_symmetry.space_group_name_H-M   'P 1'
#
loop_
_entity.id
_entity.type
_entity.pdbx_description
1 polymer ?
#
loop_
_entity_poly.entity_id
_entity_poly.type
_entity_poly.pdbx_seq_one_letter_code
_entity_poly.pdbx_strand_id
1 'polypeptide(L)'
;MNKLQKIVESRAYKNFMGKLYGWGASVVIVGALFKITHITGANEMLFVGLITEAVIFFFSAFEKPHVEPDWSLVYPELAGMYHGDDTIPSPLEEEYQKTTTVSDKLDEMFTEAKIDPVLIQSLGDGLRSFASTAKNMNSMADAASVNGEFVGHLKQATVHVGNLSKAYAQTSETLQREGEVSKLHLDNLQGIAKSTQQLNAVYNNVSETMSQELKAHQELKQNLTTATRAAGEMVEKFTGSAETFAKASQTIQLSVSNSESYANQLQTVTKNLTALNALYEVQIKNSQSTNQTGDQTRKVTDLYLASMTEAANNTAKLNQTFMALQKSLDQQMAGTASQTKTSSDIQTAMQMYLDQMKKSIEQASNYQKQADLLTSNITKLNSIYGNMLSATSVR
;
A
#
# COMPACT_ATOMS: atom_id res chain seq x y z
N MET A 1 11.76 12.90 -40.65
CA MET A 1 11.48 13.35 -39.27
C MET A 1 10.30 14.32 -39.28
N ASN A 2 9.17 13.92 -38.71
CA ASN A 2 7.84 14.51 -38.96
C ASN A 2 7.70 15.93 -38.38
N LYS A 3 7.01 16.83 -39.11
CA LYS A 3 6.73 18.23 -38.72
C LYS A 3 6.12 18.38 -37.30
N LEU A 4 5.43 17.34 -36.81
CA LEU A 4 4.85 17.26 -35.47
C LEU A 4 5.91 17.25 -34.36
N GLN A 5 7.06 16.58 -34.53
CA GLN A 5 8.12 16.55 -33.52
C GLN A 5 8.75 17.93 -33.30
N LYS A 6 8.90 18.73 -34.37
CA LYS A 6 9.44 20.10 -34.27
C LYS A 6 8.53 21.07 -33.51
N ILE A 7 7.21 20.85 -33.52
CA ILE A 7 6.24 21.70 -32.81
C ILE A 7 6.28 21.39 -31.31
N VAL A 8 6.33 20.10 -30.95
CA VAL A 8 6.39 19.60 -29.57
C VAL A 8 7.73 19.93 -28.88
N GLU A 9 8.83 20.02 -29.63
CA GLU A 9 10.16 20.39 -29.09
C GLU A 9 10.36 21.90 -28.90
N SER A 10 9.41 22.75 -29.32
CA SER A 10 9.55 24.21 -29.22
C SER A 10 9.45 24.71 -27.76
N ARG A 11 10.24 25.73 -27.39
CA ARG A 11 10.16 26.37 -26.05
C ARG A 11 8.76 26.88 -25.71
N ALA A 12 8.02 27.33 -26.73
CA ALA A 12 6.64 27.77 -26.57
C ALA A 12 5.71 26.63 -26.15
N TYR A 13 5.85 25.45 -26.78
CA TYR A 13 5.06 24.26 -26.44
C TYR A 13 5.37 23.75 -25.02
N LYS A 14 6.64 23.66 -24.63
CA LYS A 14 7.03 23.24 -23.26
C LYS A 14 6.51 24.18 -22.17
N ASN A 15 6.61 25.49 -22.38
CA ASN A 15 6.07 26.49 -21.44
C ASN A 15 4.53 26.47 -21.40
N PHE A 16 3.88 26.20 -22.54
CA PHE A 16 2.43 26.04 -22.59
C PHE A 16 1.99 24.77 -21.85
N MET A 17 2.69 23.65 -22.05
CA MET A 17 2.37 22.37 -21.44
C MET A 17 2.55 22.41 -19.91
N GLY A 18 3.61 23.06 -19.41
CA GLY A 18 3.78 23.32 -17.97
C GLY A 18 2.61 24.10 -17.35
N LYS A 19 2.04 25.07 -18.06
CA LYS A 19 0.84 25.81 -17.60
C LYS A 19 -0.43 24.97 -17.71
N LEU A 20 -0.55 24.14 -18.75
CA LEU A 20 -1.67 23.23 -18.96
C LEU A 20 -1.78 22.20 -17.83
N TYR A 21 -0.65 21.61 -17.40
CA TYR A 21 -0.59 20.71 -16.25
C TYR A 21 -1.04 21.41 -14.96
N GLY A 22 -0.56 22.64 -14.71
CA GLY A 22 -0.95 23.40 -13.52
C GLY A 22 -2.44 23.76 -13.47
N TRP A 23 -3.00 24.21 -14.61
CA TRP A 23 -4.43 24.53 -14.70
C TRP A 23 -5.30 23.28 -14.59
N GLY A 24 -4.92 22.18 -15.23
CA GLY A 24 -5.63 20.91 -15.11
C GLY A 24 -5.67 20.36 -13.70
N ALA A 25 -4.50 20.28 -13.05
CA ALA A 25 -4.39 19.80 -11.68
C ALA A 25 -5.27 20.63 -10.73
N SER A 26 -5.37 21.95 -10.94
CA SER A 26 -6.23 22.81 -10.13
C SER A 26 -7.73 22.46 -10.26
N VAL A 27 -8.22 22.17 -11.46
CA VAL A 27 -9.63 21.81 -11.71
C VAL A 27 -9.95 20.43 -11.11
N VAL A 28 -9.01 19.49 -11.22
CA VAL A 28 -9.13 18.13 -10.65
C VAL A 28 -9.17 18.17 -9.12
N ILE A 29 -8.28 18.94 -8.50
CA ILE A 29 -8.24 19.10 -7.04
C ILE A 29 -9.53 19.75 -6.52
N VAL A 30 -10.07 20.76 -7.21
CA VAL A 30 -11.36 21.37 -6.84
C VAL A 30 -12.52 20.38 -7.00
N GLY A 31 -12.52 19.56 -8.06
CA GLY A 31 -13.51 18.49 -8.24
C GLY A 31 -13.45 17.43 -7.12
N ALA A 32 -12.24 17.01 -6.74
CA ALA A 32 -12.04 16.09 -5.62
C ALA A 32 -12.48 16.73 -4.28
N LEU A 33 -12.18 18.01 -4.07
CA LEU A 33 -12.59 18.76 -2.88
C LEU A 33 -14.11 18.82 -2.74
N PHE A 34 -14.82 19.11 -3.84
CA PHE A 34 -16.28 19.13 -3.88
C PHE A 34 -16.87 17.75 -3.55
N LYS A 35 -16.25 16.68 -4.06
CA LYS A 35 -16.66 15.30 -3.76
C LYS A 35 -16.50 14.94 -2.28
N ILE A 36 -15.41 15.36 -1.64
CA ILE A 36 -15.14 15.08 -0.22
C ILE A 36 -16.05 15.92 0.69
N THR A 37 -16.34 17.16 0.32
CA THR A 37 -17.15 18.11 1.11
C THR A 37 -18.66 17.98 0.88
N HIS A 38 -19.10 17.11 -0.03
CA HIS A 38 -20.53 16.82 -0.31
C HIS A 38 -21.35 18.06 -0.69
N ILE A 39 -20.75 19.01 -1.41
CA ILE A 39 -21.44 20.21 -1.90
C ILE A 39 -22.39 19.80 -3.04
N THR A 40 -23.56 20.45 -3.13
CA THR A 40 -24.53 20.23 -4.21
C THR A 40 -23.88 20.49 -5.58
N GLY A 41 -23.92 19.53 -6.50
CA GLY A 41 -23.20 19.60 -7.78
C GLY A 41 -21.80 18.96 -7.78
N ALA A 42 -21.42 18.25 -6.71
CA ALA A 42 -20.10 17.64 -6.58
C ALA A 42 -19.79 16.55 -7.62
N ASN A 43 -20.79 15.80 -8.08
CA ASN A 43 -20.58 14.74 -9.07
C ASN A 43 -20.26 15.35 -10.44
N GLU A 44 -20.92 16.43 -10.78
CA GLU A 44 -20.78 17.19 -12.02
C GLU A 44 -19.41 17.88 -12.08
N MET A 45 -18.98 18.49 -10.96
CA MET A 45 -17.65 19.10 -10.87
C MET A 45 -16.52 18.06 -10.91
N LEU A 46 -16.69 16.91 -10.25
CA LEU A 46 -15.72 15.80 -10.31
C LEU A 46 -15.62 15.23 -11.74
N PHE A 47 -16.75 15.09 -12.42
CA PHE A 47 -16.79 14.62 -13.81
C PHE A 47 -16.01 15.55 -14.75
N VAL A 48 -16.17 16.87 -14.61
CA VAL A 48 -15.39 17.87 -15.37
C VAL A 48 -13.90 17.80 -15.03
N GLY A 49 -13.54 17.62 -13.76
CA GLY A 49 -12.16 17.42 -13.33
C GLY A 49 -11.52 16.20 -14.00
N LEU A 50 -12.16 15.04 -13.92
CA LEU A 50 -11.64 13.80 -14.50
C LEU A 50 -11.54 13.85 -16.04
N ILE A 51 -12.46 14.52 -16.72
CA ILE A 51 -12.35 14.75 -18.17
C ILE A 51 -11.14 15.63 -18.49
N THR A 52 -10.90 16.67 -17.69
CA THR A 52 -9.75 17.56 -17.85
C THR A 52 -8.43 16.79 -17.70
N GLU A 53 -8.35 15.90 -16.72
CA GLU A 53 -7.19 15.02 -16.50
C GLU A 53 -6.96 14.06 -17.67
N ALA A 54 -8.02 13.46 -18.20
CA ALA A 54 -7.92 12.56 -19.36
C ALA A 54 -7.38 13.26 -20.62
N VAL A 55 -7.78 14.52 -20.85
CA VAL A 55 -7.27 15.33 -21.96
C VAL A 55 -5.78 15.64 -21.78
N ILE A 56 -5.35 15.93 -20.55
CA ILE A 56 -3.95 16.23 -20.25
C ILE A 56 -3.05 15.00 -20.41
N PHE A 57 -3.49 13.83 -19.95
CA PHE A 57 -2.78 12.57 -20.16
C PHE A 57 -2.66 12.20 -21.65
N PHE A 58 -3.69 12.50 -22.44
CA PHE A 58 -3.62 12.28 -23.88
C PHE A 58 -2.52 13.15 -24.53
N PHE A 59 -2.39 14.41 -24.13
CA PHE A 59 -1.35 15.30 -24.66
C PHE A 59 0.05 15.03 -24.07
N SER A 60 0.16 14.50 -22.85
CA SER A 60 1.45 14.14 -22.24
C SER A 60 2.12 12.95 -22.92
N ALA A 61 1.35 12.04 -23.52
CA ALA A 61 1.86 10.91 -24.29
C ALA A 61 2.68 11.32 -25.53
N PHE A 62 2.57 12.57 -25.98
CA PHE A 62 3.36 13.11 -27.09
C PHE A 62 4.67 13.76 -26.63
N GLU A 63 4.92 13.89 -25.33
CA GLU A 63 6.19 14.37 -24.77
C GLU A 63 7.20 13.22 -24.73
N LYS A 64 8.44 13.45 -25.20
CA LYS A 64 9.51 12.42 -25.12
C LYS A 64 9.84 12.14 -23.65
N PRO A 65 10.10 10.87 -23.27
CA PRO A 65 10.56 10.55 -21.92
C PRO A 65 11.84 11.33 -21.62
N HIS A 66 11.92 11.91 -20.42
CA HIS A 66 13.10 12.64 -19.96
C HIS A 66 14.33 11.74 -20.07
N VAL A 67 15.28 12.13 -20.91
CA VAL A 67 16.61 11.51 -20.92
C VAL A 67 17.29 11.98 -19.66
N GLU A 68 17.63 11.05 -18.77
CA GLU A 68 18.38 11.34 -17.56
C GLU A 68 19.69 12.06 -17.94
N PRO A 69 20.13 13.07 -17.16
CA PRO A 69 21.40 13.75 -17.40
C PRO A 69 22.53 12.71 -17.47
N ASP A 70 23.37 12.80 -18.50
CA ASP A 70 24.50 11.89 -18.66
C ASP A 70 25.55 12.15 -17.56
N TRP A 71 25.43 11.39 -16.47
CA TRP A 71 26.33 11.49 -15.31
C TRP A 71 27.79 11.12 -15.65
N SER A 72 28.07 10.58 -16.84
CA SER A 72 29.42 10.28 -17.32
C SER A 72 30.28 11.53 -17.58
N LEU A 73 29.66 12.71 -17.74
CA LEU A 73 30.40 13.97 -17.85
C LEU A 73 30.99 14.46 -16.50
N VAL A 74 30.49 13.94 -15.37
CA VAL A 74 30.86 14.39 -14.01
C VAL A 74 31.65 13.32 -13.26
N TYR A 75 31.47 12.03 -13.59
CA TYR A 75 32.24 10.92 -13.03
C TYR A 75 32.76 9.99 -14.15
N PRO A 76 34.02 10.15 -14.60
CA PRO A 76 34.58 9.35 -15.69
C PRO A 76 34.77 7.86 -15.32
N GLU A 77 34.72 7.48 -14.04
CA GLU A 77 34.88 6.09 -13.60
C GLU A 77 33.66 5.19 -13.83
N LEU A 78 32.53 5.73 -14.30
CA LEU A 78 31.35 4.95 -14.71
C LEU A 78 31.21 4.84 -16.23
N ALA A 79 32.11 5.45 -17.01
CA ALA A 79 32.14 5.32 -18.45
C ALA A 79 32.67 3.93 -18.83
N GLY A 80 31.79 3.06 -19.31
CA GLY A 80 32.17 1.73 -19.83
C GLY A 80 31.33 0.55 -19.32
N MET A 81 30.43 0.75 -18.34
CA MET A 81 29.60 -0.33 -17.81
C MET A 81 28.19 -0.43 -18.41
N TYR A 82 27.85 0.36 -19.44
CA TYR A 82 26.48 0.43 -19.98
C TYR A 82 26.31 0.10 -21.46
N HIS A 83 27.33 -0.46 -22.12
CA HIS A 83 27.18 -1.02 -23.45
C HIS A 83 27.46 -2.51 -23.40
N GLY A 84 26.38 -3.29 -23.42
CA GLY A 84 26.43 -4.69 -23.76
C GLY A 84 26.76 -4.88 -25.24
N ASP A 85 27.67 -5.81 -25.44
CA ASP A 85 27.90 -6.64 -26.62
C ASP A 85 29.08 -6.32 -27.55
N ASP A 86 29.88 -7.39 -27.70
CA ASP A 86 30.79 -7.78 -28.78
C ASP A 86 31.82 -6.79 -29.34
N THR A 87 33.08 -6.96 -28.93
CA THR A 87 34.21 -7.34 -29.82
C THR A 87 35.55 -7.40 -29.06
N ILE A 88 36.20 -8.58 -29.12
CA ILE A 88 37.61 -8.75 -28.77
C ILE A 88 38.46 -8.21 -29.93
N PRO A 89 39.53 -7.43 -29.66
CA PRO A 89 40.86 -7.86 -30.10
C PRO A 89 41.96 -7.64 -29.04
N SER A 90 42.90 -8.59 -29.02
CA SER A 90 44.23 -8.53 -28.40
C SER A 90 45.28 -8.18 -29.50
N PRO A 91 46.60 -8.19 -29.22
CA PRO A 91 47.49 -7.28 -28.48
C PRO A 91 48.48 -6.57 -29.47
N LEU A 92 49.63 -6.07 -28.98
CA LEU A 92 50.77 -5.36 -29.64
C LEU A 92 50.67 -3.83 -29.44
N GLU A 93 51.67 -3.08 -28.95
CA GLU A 93 53.12 -3.15 -29.18
C GLU A 93 53.93 -2.71 -27.93
N GLU A 94 55.11 -3.32 -27.78
CA GLU A 94 56.17 -2.99 -26.82
C GLU A 94 57.07 -1.86 -27.37
N GLU A 95 57.61 -1.01 -26.48
CA GLU A 95 58.83 -0.25 -26.78
C GLU A 95 59.89 -0.46 -25.68
N TYR A 96 61.05 -0.93 -26.14
CA TYR A 96 62.20 -1.44 -25.41
C TYR A 96 63.21 -0.31 -25.16
N GLN A 97 63.64 -0.08 -23.90
CA GLN A 97 64.86 0.69 -23.61
C GLN A 97 65.98 -0.20 -23.06
N LYS A 98 67.15 0.02 -23.66
CA LYS A 98 68.36 -0.79 -23.70
C LYS A 98 69.17 -0.68 -22.41
N THR A 99 69.36 -1.78 -21.69
CA THR A 99 70.34 -1.90 -20.60
C THR A 99 71.66 -2.45 -21.15
N THR A 100 72.73 -1.70 -20.92
CA THR A 100 74.13 -2.12 -21.15
C THR A 100 74.50 -3.27 -20.21
N THR A 101 75.13 -4.29 -20.80
CA THR A 101 75.54 -5.56 -20.18
C THR A 101 76.73 -5.43 -19.24
N VAL A 102 76.71 -6.25 -18.19
CA VAL A 102 77.56 -6.24 -16.98
C VAL A 102 79.02 -6.71 -17.23
N SER A 103 79.39 -7.01 -18.47
CA SER A 103 80.72 -7.57 -18.81
C SER A 103 81.82 -6.53 -19.00
N ASP A 104 81.50 -5.30 -19.41
CA ASP A 104 82.51 -4.23 -19.57
C ASP A 104 82.86 -3.53 -18.23
N LYS A 105 82.06 -3.77 -17.19
CA LYS A 105 82.21 -3.17 -15.85
C LYS A 105 82.92 -4.08 -14.85
N LEU A 106 83.30 -5.29 -15.28
CA LEU A 106 83.94 -6.34 -14.47
C LEU A 106 85.43 -6.46 -14.76
N ASP A 107 85.86 -6.19 -16.01
CA ASP A 107 87.28 -6.16 -16.41
C ASP A 107 88.02 -4.90 -15.90
N GLU A 108 87.28 -3.83 -15.62
CA GLU A 108 87.79 -2.61 -14.96
C GLU A 108 87.99 -2.82 -13.43
N MET A 109 87.38 -3.86 -12.84
CA MET A 109 87.51 -4.18 -11.40
C MET A 109 88.62 -5.19 -11.07
N PHE A 110 89.33 -5.73 -12.07
CA PHE A 110 90.47 -6.66 -11.85
C PHE A 110 91.86 -6.01 -11.93
N THR A 111 91.91 -4.70 -12.18
CA THR A 111 93.17 -3.96 -12.17
C THR A 111 93.20 -3.06 -10.94
N GLU A 112 94.14 -3.32 -10.03
CA GLU A 112 94.45 -2.51 -8.84
C GLU A 112 93.83 -2.96 -7.51
N ALA A 113 94.10 -4.23 -7.15
CA ALA A 113 94.14 -4.63 -5.75
C ALA A 113 95.38 -4.00 -5.05
N LYS A 114 95.17 -2.88 -4.36
CA LYS A 114 96.03 -2.45 -3.25
C LYS A 114 95.19 -2.30 -1.99
N ILE A 115 95.68 -2.91 -0.92
CA ILE A 115 95.05 -3.00 0.40
C ILE A 115 95.15 -1.64 1.11
N ASP A 116 94.02 -0.96 1.35
CA ASP A 116 93.70 -0.03 2.46
C ASP A 116 92.26 0.55 2.26
N PRO A 117 91.80 1.63 2.92
CA PRO A 117 90.84 1.80 4.03
C PRO A 117 89.41 1.19 3.88
N VAL A 118 89.15 0.43 2.81
CA VAL A 118 87.83 -0.13 2.47
C VAL A 118 87.31 -1.12 3.53
N LEU A 119 88.21 -1.82 4.25
CA LEU A 119 87.81 -2.75 5.33
C LEU A 119 87.16 -2.05 6.54
N ILE A 120 87.58 -0.82 6.86
CA ILE A 120 86.98 -0.05 7.96
C ILE A 120 85.61 0.50 7.53
N GLN A 121 85.47 0.87 6.26
CA GLN A 121 84.20 1.30 5.70
C GLN A 121 83.22 0.14 5.55
N SER A 122 83.66 -1.05 5.11
CA SER A 122 82.82 -2.25 5.04
C SER A 122 82.44 -2.79 6.43
N LEU A 123 83.31 -2.61 7.44
CA LEU A 123 82.97 -2.93 8.83
C LEU A 123 81.98 -1.91 9.42
N GLY A 124 82.15 -0.62 9.09
CA GLY A 124 81.22 0.45 9.45
C GLY A 124 79.85 0.28 8.78
N ASP A 125 79.83 -0.13 7.51
CA ASP A 125 78.63 -0.48 6.76
C ASP A 125 78.02 -1.77 7.29
N GLY A 126 78.82 -2.77 7.67
CA GLY A 126 78.36 -3.99 8.34
C GLY A 126 77.72 -3.72 9.70
N LEU A 127 78.31 -2.83 10.52
CA LEU A 127 77.76 -2.40 11.81
C LEU A 127 76.51 -1.52 11.65
N ARG A 128 76.45 -0.66 10.63
CA ARG A 128 75.24 0.11 10.28
C ARG A 128 74.12 -0.78 9.75
N SER A 129 74.45 -1.75 8.91
CA SER A 129 73.52 -2.79 8.44
C SER A 129 73.05 -3.67 9.59
N PHE A 130 73.93 -4.02 10.54
CA PHE A 130 73.56 -4.76 11.74
C PHE A 130 72.68 -3.93 12.69
N ALA A 131 73.00 -2.66 12.94
CA ALA A 131 72.19 -1.75 13.74
C ALA A 131 70.82 -1.48 13.08
N SER A 132 70.78 -1.36 11.75
CA SER A 132 69.53 -1.31 10.98
C SER A 132 68.76 -2.62 11.05
N THR A 133 69.44 -3.76 11.03
CA THR A 133 68.83 -5.09 11.16
C THR A 133 68.26 -5.28 12.57
N ALA A 134 68.96 -4.87 13.62
CA ALA A 134 68.47 -4.88 15.00
C ALA A 134 67.26 -3.94 15.21
N LYS A 135 67.28 -2.75 14.58
CA LYS A 135 66.13 -1.83 14.54
C LYS A 135 64.94 -2.45 13.79
N ASN A 136 65.18 -3.16 12.69
CA ASN A 136 64.15 -3.89 11.94
C ASN A 136 63.69 -5.18 12.65
N MET A 137 64.51 -5.76 13.53
CA MET A 137 64.15 -6.90 14.38
C MET A 137 63.14 -6.50 15.47
N ASN A 138 63.21 -5.26 15.94
CA ASN A 138 62.14 -4.66 16.75
C ASN A 138 60.83 -4.55 15.94
N SER A 139 60.91 -4.19 14.67
CA SER A 139 59.77 -4.21 13.73
C SER A 139 59.26 -5.63 13.41
N MET A 140 60.06 -6.67 13.64
CA MET A 140 59.63 -8.07 13.52
C MET A 140 58.80 -8.54 14.72
N ALA A 141 59.04 -7.97 15.91
CA ALA A 141 58.16 -8.12 17.07
C ALA A 141 56.82 -7.38 16.84
N ASP A 142 56.85 -6.22 16.17
CA ASP A 142 55.64 -5.53 15.70
C ASP A 142 54.88 -6.37 14.64
N ALA A 143 55.58 -7.07 13.73
CA ALA A 143 54.96 -7.95 12.74
C ALA A 143 54.19 -9.13 13.36
N ALA A 144 54.61 -9.63 14.53
CA ALA A 144 53.86 -10.65 15.29
C ALA A 144 52.58 -10.09 15.94
N SER A 145 52.58 -8.80 16.33
CA SER A 145 51.40 -8.07 16.82
C SER A 145 50.39 -7.80 15.70
N VAL A 146 50.88 -7.43 14.50
CA VAL A 146 50.06 -7.17 13.30
C VAL A 146 49.24 -8.40 12.87
N ASN A 147 49.76 -9.62 13.08
CA ASN A 147 48.99 -10.85 12.81
C ASN A 147 47.81 -11.02 13.79
N GLY A 148 47.97 -10.61 15.05
CA GLY A 148 46.89 -10.65 16.06
C GLY A 148 45.78 -9.63 15.75
N GLU A 149 46.15 -8.44 15.29
CA GLU A 149 45.20 -7.40 14.89
C GLU A 149 44.43 -7.77 13.61
N PHE A 150 45.12 -8.33 12.60
CA PHE A 150 44.49 -8.81 11.36
C PHE A 150 43.44 -9.89 11.65
N VAL A 151 43.81 -10.90 12.46
CA VAL A 151 42.89 -11.96 12.90
C VAL A 151 41.74 -11.40 13.75
N GLY A 152 42.01 -10.41 14.59
CA GLY A 152 40.99 -9.71 15.39
C GLY A 152 39.96 -9.01 14.53
N HIS A 153 40.42 -8.27 13.52
CA HIS A 153 39.61 -7.57 12.54
C HIS A 153 38.79 -8.54 11.66
N LEU A 154 39.38 -9.66 11.21
CA LEU A 154 38.64 -10.72 10.53
C LEU A 154 37.56 -11.36 11.42
N LYS A 155 37.86 -11.62 12.70
CA LYS A 155 36.89 -12.17 13.65
C LYS A 155 35.71 -11.21 13.87
N GLN A 156 35.99 -9.90 13.97
CA GLN A 156 34.94 -8.88 14.06
C GLN A 156 34.11 -8.80 12.77
N ALA A 157 34.74 -8.87 11.60
CA ALA A 157 34.02 -8.92 10.32
C ALA A 157 33.07 -10.12 10.24
N THR A 158 33.50 -11.30 10.69
CA THR A 158 32.65 -12.51 10.74
C THR A 158 31.45 -12.34 11.69
N VAL A 159 31.63 -11.66 12.83
CA VAL A 159 30.52 -11.32 13.73
C VAL A 159 29.51 -10.39 13.05
N HIS A 160 29.99 -9.38 12.31
CA HIS A 160 29.11 -8.48 11.55
C HIS A 160 28.33 -9.19 10.43
N VAL A 161 28.94 -10.16 9.74
CA VAL A 161 28.24 -11.02 8.75
C VAL A 161 27.17 -11.89 9.42
N GLY A 162 27.44 -12.43 10.61
CA GLY A 162 26.43 -13.17 11.39
C GLY A 162 25.22 -12.29 11.77
N ASN A 163 25.48 -11.04 12.18
CA ASN A 163 24.42 -10.08 12.48
C ASN A 163 23.63 -9.69 11.23
N LEU A 164 24.30 -9.51 10.08
CA LEU A 164 23.65 -9.26 8.78
C LEU A 164 22.73 -10.41 8.38
N SER A 165 23.19 -11.66 8.52
CA SER A 165 22.38 -12.86 8.25
C SER A 165 21.12 -12.91 9.13
N LYS A 166 21.26 -12.58 10.42
CA LYS A 166 20.11 -12.52 11.35
C LYS A 166 19.11 -11.44 10.95
N ALA A 167 19.59 -10.24 10.61
CA ALA A 167 18.73 -9.14 10.16
C ALA A 167 18.01 -9.50 8.85
N TYR A 168 18.70 -10.13 7.89
CA TYR A 168 18.09 -10.63 6.65
C TYR A 168 16.98 -11.67 6.90
N ALA A 169 17.21 -12.62 7.82
CA ALA A 169 16.20 -13.61 8.19
C ALA A 169 14.95 -12.95 8.81
N GLN A 170 15.13 -11.95 9.68
CA GLN A 170 14.04 -11.17 10.26
C GLN A 170 13.27 -10.34 9.22
N THR A 171 13.97 -9.74 8.25
CA THR A 171 13.33 -9.05 7.12
C THR A 171 12.49 -10.02 6.29
N SER A 172 13.01 -11.22 5.99
CA SER A 172 12.26 -12.24 5.24
C SER A 172 10.98 -12.66 5.96
N GLU A 173 11.01 -12.87 7.29
CA GLU A 173 9.83 -13.20 8.08
C GLU A 173 8.81 -12.04 8.06
N THR A 174 9.29 -10.80 8.18
CA THR A 174 8.44 -9.60 8.17
C THR A 174 7.76 -9.42 6.82
N LEU A 175 8.46 -9.63 5.70
CA LEU A 175 7.89 -9.58 4.35
C LEU A 175 6.80 -10.62 4.12
N GLN A 176 6.99 -11.86 4.60
CA GLN A 176 5.96 -12.90 4.50
C GLN A 176 4.71 -12.50 5.26
N ARG A 177 4.87 -11.96 6.48
CA ARG A 177 3.77 -11.46 7.29
C ARG A 177 3.05 -10.28 6.64
N GLU A 178 3.79 -9.36 6.02
CA GLU A 178 3.21 -8.24 5.24
C GLU A 178 2.37 -8.72 4.05
N GLY A 179 2.81 -9.79 3.37
CA GLY A 179 2.04 -10.42 2.30
C GLY A 179 0.71 -11.01 2.78
N GLU A 180 0.72 -11.71 3.91
CA GLU A 180 -0.50 -12.24 4.53
C GLU A 180 -1.45 -11.12 4.99
N VAL A 181 -0.91 -10.08 5.64
CA VAL A 181 -1.68 -8.91 6.09
C VAL A 181 -2.28 -8.16 4.90
N SER A 182 -1.57 -8.03 3.79
CA SER A 182 -2.08 -7.38 2.57
C SER A 182 -3.22 -8.17 1.92
N LYS A 183 -3.13 -9.50 1.90
CA LYS A 183 -4.24 -10.36 1.44
C LYS A 183 -5.46 -10.17 2.35
N LEU A 184 -5.25 -10.18 3.66
CA LEU A 184 -6.31 -10.00 4.66
C LEU A 184 -6.96 -8.61 4.54
N HIS A 185 -6.18 -7.58 4.20
CA HIS A 185 -6.68 -6.24 3.89
C HIS A 185 -7.62 -6.24 2.67
N LEU A 186 -7.22 -6.88 1.57
CA LEU A 186 -8.06 -7.03 0.37
C LEU A 186 -9.35 -7.80 0.66
N ASP A 187 -9.25 -8.91 1.40
CA ASP A 187 -10.41 -9.72 1.80
C ASP A 187 -11.40 -8.90 2.66
N ASN A 188 -10.88 -8.09 3.59
CA ASN A 188 -11.70 -7.19 4.41
C ASN A 188 -12.39 -6.09 3.58
N LEU A 189 -11.67 -5.48 2.62
CA LEU A 189 -12.26 -4.48 1.71
C LEU A 189 -13.36 -5.08 0.83
N GLN A 190 -13.17 -6.30 0.31
CA GLN A 190 -14.21 -7.03 -0.41
C GLN A 190 -15.41 -7.35 0.50
N GLY A 191 -15.15 -7.74 1.74
CA GLY A 191 -16.17 -7.97 2.77
C GLY A 191 -17.02 -6.74 3.06
N ILE A 192 -16.39 -5.56 3.16
CA ILE A 192 -17.06 -4.26 3.30
C ILE A 192 -17.93 -3.99 2.07
N ALA A 193 -17.37 -4.08 0.86
CA ALA A 193 -18.11 -3.83 -0.38
C ALA A 193 -19.37 -4.71 -0.48
N LYS A 194 -19.23 -6.01 -0.18
CA LYS A 194 -20.36 -6.96 -0.16
C LYS A 194 -21.38 -6.60 0.91
N SER A 195 -20.94 -6.25 2.13
CA SER A 195 -21.84 -5.90 3.23
C SER A 195 -22.60 -4.60 2.95
N THR A 196 -21.95 -3.61 2.34
CA THR A 196 -22.60 -2.36 1.88
C THR A 196 -23.61 -2.62 0.77
N GLN A 197 -23.31 -3.50 -0.19
CA GLN A 197 -24.28 -3.90 -1.21
C GLN A 197 -25.51 -4.56 -0.60
N GLN A 198 -25.32 -5.46 0.37
CA GLN A 198 -26.41 -6.11 1.11
C GLN A 198 -27.24 -5.08 1.90
N LEU A 199 -26.60 -4.14 2.60
CA LEU A 199 -27.31 -3.07 3.30
C LEU A 199 -28.15 -2.19 2.38
N ASN A 200 -27.61 -1.81 1.22
CA ASN A 200 -28.36 -1.04 0.23
C ASN A 200 -29.59 -1.81 -0.28
N ALA A 201 -29.44 -3.11 -0.54
CA ALA A 201 -30.57 -3.95 -0.94
C ALA A 201 -31.65 -4.02 0.13
N VAL A 202 -31.26 -4.23 1.39
CA VAL A 202 -32.20 -4.24 2.53
C VAL A 202 -32.87 -2.89 2.72
N TYR A 203 -32.14 -1.78 2.59
CA TYR A 203 -32.72 -0.43 2.70
C TYR A 203 -33.79 -0.17 1.64
N ASN A 204 -33.54 -0.59 0.40
CA ASN A 204 -34.55 -0.51 -0.66
C ASN A 204 -35.78 -1.36 -0.32
N ASN A 205 -35.58 -2.58 0.17
CA ASN A 205 -36.67 -3.48 0.58
C ASN A 205 -37.50 -2.90 1.74
N VAL A 206 -36.83 -2.30 2.74
CA VAL A 206 -37.49 -1.58 3.85
C VAL A 206 -38.32 -0.41 3.32
N SER A 207 -37.77 0.38 2.40
CA SER A 207 -38.49 1.52 1.82
C SER A 207 -39.74 1.08 1.06
N GLU A 208 -39.62 0.02 0.25
CA GLU A 208 -40.74 -0.57 -0.47
C GLU A 208 -41.80 -1.14 0.49
N THR A 209 -41.36 -1.92 1.49
CA THR A 209 -42.24 -2.51 2.51
C THR A 209 -42.96 -1.43 3.31
N MET A 210 -42.28 -0.36 3.71
CA MET A 210 -42.90 0.76 4.44
C MET A 210 -43.90 1.52 3.57
N SER A 211 -43.67 1.63 2.25
CA SER A 211 -44.67 2.17 1.32
C SER A 211 -45.91 1.29 1.25
N GLN A 212 -45.74 -0.04 1.22
CA GLN A 212 -46.85 -0.99 1.25
C GLN A 212 -47.61 -0.94 2.57
N GLU A 213 -46.91 -0.79 3.70
CA GLU A 213 -47.50 -0.67 5.03
C GLU A 213 -48.38 0.58 5.13
N LEU A 214 -47.88 1.71 4.62
CA LEU A 214 -48.63 2.96 4.60
C LEU A 214 -49.91 2.84 3.77
N LYS A 215 -49.85 2.16 2.61
CA LYS A 215 -51.04 1.89 1.78
C LYS A 215 -52.04 0.98 2.48
N ALA A 216 -51.58 -0.12 3.08
CA ALA A 216 -52.44 -1.05 3.82
C ALA A 216 -53.14 -0.36 5.00
N HIS A 217 -52.44 0.51 5.73
CA HIS A 217 -53.03 1.31 6.80
C HIS A 217 -54.05 2.34 6.30
N GLN A 218 -53.81 2.97 5.14
CA GLN A 218 -54.78 3.88 4.53
C GLN A 218 -56.06 3.14 4.11
N GLU A 219 -55.93 1.96 3.50
CA GLU A 219 -57.07 1.11 3.14
C GLU A 219 -57.85 0.66 4.39
N LEU A 220 -57.15 0.21 5.43
CA LEU A 220 -57.77 -0.17 6.71
C LEU A 220 -58.54 0.99 7.33
N LYS A 221 -57.95 2.19 7.34
CA LYS A 221 -58.61 3.42 7.82
C LYS A 221 -59.87 3.74 7.01
N GLN A 222 -59.81 3.60 5.69
CA GLN A 222 -60.96 3.84 4.82
C GLN A 222 -62.08 2.82 5.06
N ASN A 223 -61.73 1.55 5.21
CA ASN A 223 -62.66 0.46 5.53
C ASN A 223 -63.35 0.69 6.89
N LEU A 224 -62.57 1.03 7.93
CA LEU A 224 -63.10 1.35 9.25
C LEU A 224 -64.01 2.57 9.22
N THR A 225 -63.62 3.64 8.52
CA THR A 225 -64.46 4.84 8.38
C THR A 225 -65.79 4.52 7.70
N THR A 226 -65.76 3.68 6.66
CA THR A 226 -66.96 3.24 5.95
C THR A 226 -67.85 2.38 6.85
N ALA A 227 -67.26 1.48 7.64
CA ALA A 227 -67.99 0.67 8.61
C ALA A 227 -68.64 1.52 9.71
N THR A 228 -67.91 2.49 10.28
CA THR A 228 -68.45 3.41 11.29
C THR A 228 -69.59 4.24 10.73
N ARG A 229 -69.48 4.75 9.50
CA ARG A 229 -70.57 5.48 8.84
C ARG A 229 -71.80 4.59 8.62
N ALA A 230 -71.62 3.39 8.08
CA ALA A 230 -72.72 2.44 7.85
C ALA A 230 -73.41 2.05 9.16
N ALA A 231 -72.65 1.87 10.24
CA ALA A 231 -73.21 1.62 11.58
C ALA A 231 -74.01 2.82 12.09
N GLY A 232 -73.51 4.05 11.92
CA GLY A 232 -74.24 5.27 12.27
C GLY A 232 -75.56 5.41 11.50
N GLU A 233 -75.53 5.20 10.18
CA GLU A 233 -76.73 5.20 9.33
C GLU A 233 -77.71 4.08 9.73
N MET A 234 -77.21 2.91 10.12
CA MET A 234 -78.06 1.81 10.61
C MET A 234 -78.77 2.19 11.91
N VAL A 235 -78.07 2.80 12.88
CA VAL A 235 -78.66 3.28 14.15
C VAL A 235 -79.73 4.33 13.87
N GLU A 236 -79.46 5.28 12.97
CA GLU A 236 -80.42 6.32 12.58
C GLU A 236 -81.68 5.72 11.95
N LYS A 237 -81.52 4.81 10.98
CA LYS A 237 -82.66 4.14 10.30
C LYS A 237 -83.45 3.23 11.23
N PHE A 238 -82.79 2.49 12.13
CA PHE A 238 -83.49 1.70 13.14
C PHE A 238 -84.32 2.57 14.08
N THR A 239 -83.73 3.66 14.56
CA THR A 239 -84.42 4.61 15.47
C THR A 239 -85.64 5.23 14.78
N GLY A 240 -85.47 5.74 13.56
CA GLY A 240 -86.58 6.32 12.79
C GLY A 240 -87.67 5.31 12.43
N SER A 241 -87.29 4.04 12.15
CA SER A 241 -88.26 2.97 11.93
C SER A 241 -89.03 2.63 13.21
N ALA A 242 -88.35 2.56 14.36
CA ALA A 242 -88.98 2.32 15.66
C ALA A 242 -89.97 3.44 16.02
N GLU A 243 -89.61 4.71 15.78
CA GLU A 243 -90.54 5.85 15.96
C GLU A 243 -91.75 5.77 15.03
N THR A 244 -91.54 5.40 13.76
CA THR A 244 -92.63 5.27 12.78
C THR A 244 -93.58 4.15 13.19
N PHE A 245 -93.05 3.02 13.66
CA PHE A 245 -93.85 1.92 14.21
C PHE A 245 -94.64 2.33 15.44
N ALA A 246 -94.03 3.05 16.38
CA ALA A 246 -94.72 3.55 17.57
C ALA A 246 -95.89 4.48 17.19
N LYS A 247 -95.67 5.42 16.27
CA LYS A 247 -96.72 6.31 15.74
C LYS A 247 -97.83 5.54 15.02
N ALA A 248 -97.48 4.56 14.18
CA ALA A 248 -98.46 3.72 13.48
C ALA A 248 -99.31 2.91 14.48
N SER A 249 -98.69 2.28 15.48
CA SER A 249 -99.38 1.53 16.54
C SER A 249 -100.36 2.42 17.30
N GLN A 250 -99.96 3.64 17.68
CA GLN A 250 -100.81 4.60 18.35
C GLN A 250 -101.99 5.06 17.46
N THR A 251 -101.73 5.29 16.18
CA THR A 251 -102.75 5.70 15.20
C THR A 251 -103.78 4.59 14.97
N ILE A 252 -103.35 3.32 14.88
CA ILE A 252 -104.25 2.16 14.77
C ILE A 252 -105.14 2.03 16.01
N GLN A 253 -104.59 2.27 17.20
CA GLN A 253 -105.37 2.31 18.45
C GLN A 253 -106.42 3.43 18.45
N LEU A 254 -106.14 4.55 17.80
CA LEU A 254 -107.01 5.74 17.77
C LEU A 254 -107.97 5.79 16.56
N SER A 255 -107.76 4.97 15.51
CA SER A 255 -108.46 5.09 14.22
C SER A 255 -108.98 3.74 13.73
N VAL A 256 -110.27 3.44 13.95
CA VAL A 256 -110.93 2.21 13.45
C VAL A 256 -111.32 2.30 11.95
N SER A 257 -111.01 3.38 11.23
CA SER A 257 -111.68 3.66 9.94
C SER A 257 -110.85 4.25 8.77
N ASN A 258 -109.52 4.37 8.83
CA ASN A 258 -108.72 4.94 7.71
C ASN A 258 -107.71 3.93 7.08
N SER A 259 -108.15 3.19 6.06
CA SER A 259 -107.36 2.17 5.35
C SER A 259 -106.16 2.73 4.55
N GLU A 260 -106.22 3.95 4.03
CA GLU A 260 -105.12 4.57 3.26
C GLU A 260 -103.91 4.91 4.14
N SER A 261 -104.14 5.36 5.37
CA SER A 261 -103.08 5.69 6.34
C SER A 261 -102.22 4.47 6.64
N TYR A 262 -102.88 3.32 6.83
CA TYR A 262 -102.23 2.04 7.08
C TYR A 262 -101.38 1.55 5.90
N ALA A 263 -101.90 1.65 4.67
CA ALA A 263 -101.16 1.27 3.47
C ALA A 263 -99.87 2.10 3.28
N ASN A 264 -99.95 3.42 3.51
CA ASN A 264 -98.79 4.31 3.45
C ASN A 264 -97.73 4.00 4.52
N GLN A 265 -98.16 3.61 5.73
CA GLN A 265 -97.25 3.21 6.81
C GLN A 265 -96.57 1.87 6.52
N LEU A 266 -97.29 0.87 6.00
CA LEU A 266 -96.72 -0.40 5.54
C LEU A 266 -95.71 -0.21 4.40
N GLN A 267 -95.99 0.68 3.45
CA GLN A 267 -95.05 1.01 2.38
C GLN A 267 -93.76 1.65 2.92
N THR A 268 -93.88 2.50 3.94
CA THR A 268 -92.73 3.13 4.60
C THR A 268 -91.88 2.11 5.38
N VAL A 269 -92.53 1.19 6.12
CA VAL A 269 -91.85 0.08 6.79
C VAL A 269 -91.12 -0.82 5.79
N THR A 270 -91.74 -1.12 4.65
CA THR A 270 -91.13 -1.95 3.58
C THR A 270 -89.89 -1.27 2.99
N LYS A 271 -89.96 0.05 2.75
CA LYS A 271 -88.78 0.84 2.32
C LYS A 271 -87.68 0.82 3.38
N ASN A 272 -88.02 0.95 4.67
CA ASN A 272 -87.04 0.91 5.76
C ASN A 272 -86.36 -0.46 5.88
N LEU A 273 -87.10 -1.57 5.75
CA LEU A 273 -86.54 -2.93 5.75
C LEU A 273 -85.59 -3.16 4.57
N THR A 274 -85.94 -2.65 3.39
CA THR A 274 -85.07 -2.75 2.20
C THR A 274 -83.77 -1.97 2.41
N ALA A 275 -83.85 -0.75 2.97
CA ALA A 275 -82.68 0.06 3.29
C ALA A 275 -81.79 -0.60 4.37
N LEU A 276 -82.40 -1.23 5.38
CA LEU A 276 -81.68 -1.99 6.42
C LEU A 276 -80.93 -3.19 5.85
N ASN A 277 -81.57 -3.96 4.96
CA ASN A 277 -80.93 -5.08 4.29
C ASN A 277 -79.72 -4.63 3.44
N ALA A 278 -79.87 -3.51 2.72
CA ALA A 278 -78.76 -2.92 1.96
C ALA A 278 -77.59 -2.47 2.87
N LEU A 279 -77.89 -1.88 4.05
CA LEU A 279 -76.87 -1.52 5.04
C LEU A 279 -76.19 -2.75 5.65
N TYR A 280 -76.94 -3.82 5.91
CA TYR A 280 -76.40 -5.08 6.42
C TYR A 280 -75.44 -5.72 5.41
N GLU A 281 -75.79 -5.70 4.12
CA GLU A 281 -74.90 -6.17 3.05
C GLU A 281 -73.60 -5.36 3.01
N VAL A 282 -73.69 -4.02 3.12
CA VAL A 282 -72.51 -3.15 3.23
C VAL A 282 -71.67 -3.50 4.46
N GLN A 283 -72.30 -3.78 5.60
CA GLN A 283 -71.59 -4.15 6.83
C GLN A 283 -70.83 -5.49 6.70
N ILE A 284 -71.47 -6.52 6.14
CA ILE A 284 -70.83 -7.83 5.89
C ILE A 284 -69.63 -7.65 4.96
N LYS A 285 -69.82 -6.92 3.85
CA LYS A 285 -68.78 -6.70 2.86
C LYS A 285 -67.60 -5.89 3.42
N ASN A 286 -67.87 -4.86 4.21
CA ASN A 286 -66.85 -4.09 4.91
C ASN A 286 -66.10 -4.94 5.96
N SER A 287 -66.80 -5.79 6.71
CA SER A 287 -66.17 -6.67 7.70
C SER A 287 -65.21 -7.66 7.03
N GLN A 288 -65.61 -8.26 5.90
CA GLN A 288 -64.73 -9.12 5.11
C GLN A 288 -63.50 -8.37 4.58
N SER A 289 -63.71 -7.19 4.00
CA SER A 289 -62.62 -6.32 3.50
C SER A 289 -61.65 -5.92 4.62
N THR A 290 -62.19 -5.58 5.80
CA THR A 290 -61.41 -5.18 6.98
C THR A 290 -60.53 -6.33 7.48
N ASN A 291 -61.06 -7.56 7.53
CA ASN A 291 -60.30 -8.75 7.91
C ASN A 291 -59.17 -9.03 6.91
N GLN A 292 -59.45 -8.98 5.60
CA GLN A 292 -58.44 -9.19 4.56
C GLN A 292 -57.33 -8.13 4.62
N THR A 293 -57.70 -6.86 4.81
CA THR A 293 -56.73 -5.75 4.94
C THR A 293 -55.92 -5.89 6.23
N GLY A 294 -56.54 -6.36 7.32
CA GLY A 294 -55.87 -6.65 8.58
C GLY A 294 -54.81 -7.76 8.44
N ASP A 295 -55.15 -8.84 7.75
CA ASP A 295 -54.20 -9.93 7.45
C ASP A 295 -53.03 -9.45 6.56
N GLN A 296 -53.31 -8.60 5.56
CA GLN A 296 -52.27 -7.98 4.74
C GLN A 296 -51.37 -7.06 5.55
N THR A 297 -51.95 -6.22 6.41
CA THR A 297 -51.20 -5.33 7.31
C THR A 297 -50.25 -6.14 8.17
N ARG A 298 -50.74 -7.22 8.80
CA ARG A 298 -49.90 -8.10 9.63
C ARG A 298 -48.72 -8.69 8.86
N LYS A 299 -48.95 -9.21 7.64
CA LYS A 299 -47.88 -9.75 6.79
C LYS A 299 -46.82 -8.70 6.43
N VAL A 300 -47.25 -7.48 6.09
CA VAL A 300 -46.33 -6.39 5.74
C VAL A 300 -45.54 -5.94 6.96
N THR A 301 -46.16 -5.85 8.14
CA THR A 301 -45.47 -5.56 9.39
C THR A 301 -44.45 -6.65 9.74
N ASP A 302 -44.76 -7.92 9.53
CA ASP A 302 -43.83 -9.04 9.74
C ASP A 302 -42.62 -8.94 8.78
N LEU A 303 -42.85 -8.62 7.50
CA LEU A 303 -41.79 -8.38 6.51
C LEU A 303 -40.92 -7.17 6.86
N TYR A 304 -41.52 -6.09 7.37
CA TYR A 304 -40.81 -4.91 7.82
C TYR A 304 -39.88 -5.24 8.99
N LEU A 305 -40.38 -5.96 10.00
CA LEU A 305 -39.59 -6.39 11.15
C LEU A 305 -38.43 -7.33 10.75
N ALA A 306 -38.69 -8.25 9.82
CA ALA A 306 -37.65 -9.13 9.27
C ALA A 306 -36.56 -8.32 8.54
N SER A 307 -36.96 -7.36 7.70
CA SER A 307 -36.03 -6.50 6.95
C SER A 307 -35.23 -5.58 7.89
N MET A 308 -35.85 -5.05 8.93
CA MET A 308 -35.16 -4.28 9.98
C MET A 308 -34.13 -5.13 10.74
N THR A 309 -34.48 -6.37 11.06
CA THR A 309 -33.57 -7.32 11.72
C THR A 309 -32.38 -7.65 10.82
N GLU A 310 -32.63 -7.86 9.53
CA GLU A 310 -31.57 -8.08 8.53
C GLU A 310 -30.66 -6.86 8.39
N ALA A 311 -31.22 -5.64 8.38
CA ALA A 311 -30.45 -4.41 8.34
C ALA A 311 -29.52 -4.27 9.56
N ALA A 312 -30.04 -4.58 10.76
CA ALA A 312 -29.26 -4.56 12.00
C ALA A 312 -28.11 -5.57 11.95
N ASN A 313 -28.37 -6.80 11.52
CA ASN A 313 -27.36 -7.84 11.38
C ASN A 313 -26.27 -7.47 10.35
N ASN A 314 -26.67 -6.95 9.19
CA ASN A 314 -25.72 -6.52 8.15
C ASN A 314 -24.88 -5.32 8.62
N THR A 315 -25.46 -4.40 9.40
CA THR A 315 -24.72 -3.27 10.00
C THR A 315 -23.70 -3.75 11.02
N ALA A 316 -24.07 -4.72 11.88
CA ALA A 316 -23.15 -5.32 12.84
C ALA A 316 -21.97 -6.01 12.14
N LYS A 317 -22.24 -6.75 11.07
CA LYS A 317 -21.22 -7.41 10.24
C LYS A 317 -20.29 -6.39 9.56
N LEU A 318 -20.85 -5.31 9.00
CA LEU A 318 -20.07 -4.22 8.42
C LEU A 318 -19.11 -3.62 9.46
N ASN A 319 -19.61 -3.35 10.67
CA ASN A 319 -18.79 -2.82 11.76
C ASN A 319 -17.65 -3.79 12.15
N GLN A 320 -17.93 -5.08 12.28
CA GLN A 320 -16.88 -6.09 12.51
C GLN A 320 -15.83 -6.10 11.40
N THR A 321 -16.22 -6.00 10.12
CA THR A 321 -15.26 -5.94 9.01
C THR A 321 -14.41 -4.67 9.03
N PHE A 322 -14.98 -3.52 9.43
CA PHE A 322 -14.20 -2.29 9.62
C PHE A 322 -13.19 -2.43 10.76
N MET A 323 -13.57 -3.03 11.89
CA MET A 323 -12.63 -3.28 12.99
C MET A 323 -11.49 -4.22 12.57
N ALA A 324 -11.79 -5.26 11.77
CA ALA A 324 -10.79 -6.15 11.22
C ALA A 324 -9.85 -5.43 10.23
N LEU A 325 -10.40 -4.54 9.39
CA LEU A 325 -9.62 -3.70 8.48
C LEU A 325 -8.68 -2.76 9.25
N GLN A 326 -9.18 -2.09 10.28
CA GLN A 326 -8.38 -1.21 11.13
C GLN A 326 -7.21 -1.97 11.76
N LYS A 327 -7.49 -3.14 12.33
CA LYS A 327 -6.46 -4.01 12.91
C LYS A 327 -5.41 -4.43 11.89
N SER A 328 -5.83 -4.79 10.67
CA SER A 328 -4.92 -5.13 9.58
C SER A 328 -4.04 -3.95 9.16
N LEU A 329 -4.61 -2.74 9.11
CA LEU A 329 -3.87 -1.51 8.81
C LEU A 329 -2.81 -1.21 9.88
N ASP A 330 -3.17 -1.36 11.16
CA ASP A 330 -2.25 -1.18 12.29
C ASP A 330 -1.10 -2.20 12.22
N GLN A 331 -1.41 -3.45 11.88
CA GLN A 331 -0.41 -4.51 11.68
C GLN A 331 0.51 -4.21 10.49
N GLN A 332 -0.02 -3.66 9.41
CA GLN A 332 0.77 -3.25 8.24
C GLN A 332 1.74 -2.13 8.62
N MET A 333 1.26 -1.08 9.29
CA MET A 333 2.13 0.02 9.75
C MET A 333 3.22 -0.48 10.71
N ALA A 334 2.89 -1.38 11.63
CA ALA A 334 3.87 -2.00 12.52
C ALA A 334 4.91 -2.84 11.76
N GLY A 335 4.47 -3.58 10.74
CA GLY A 335 5.34 -4.35 9.84
C GLY A 335 6.33 -3.45 9.08
N THR A 336 5.83 -2.39 8.45
CA THR A 336 6.65 -1.43 7.70
C THR A 336 7.61 -0.65 8.61
N ALA A 337 7.18 -0.28 9.82
CA ALA A 337 8.07 0.33 10.81
C ALA A 337 9.21 -0.63 11.22
N SER A 338 8.89 -1.92 11.42
CA SER A 338 9.89 -2.96 11.70
C SER A 338 10.85 -3.15 10.51
N GLN A 339 10.34 -3.21 9.28
CA GLN A 339 11.14 -3.31 8.07
C GLN A 339 12.09 -2.12 7.90
N THR A 340 11.62 -0.90 8.17
CA THR A 340 12.44 0.33 8.12
C THR A 340 13.59 0.25 9.12
N LYS A 341 13.31 -0.18 10.35
CA LYS A 341 14.33 -0.38 11.39
C LYS A 341 15.35 -1.45 10.98
N THR A 342 14.89 -2.62 10.55
CA THR A 342 15.79 -3.70 10.13
C THR A 342 16.61 -3.31 8.89
N SER A 343 16.06 -2.53 7.96
CA SER A 343 16.81 -1.97 6.83
C SER A 343 17.93 -1.04 7.28
N SER A 344 17.67 -0.17 8.26
CA SER A 344 18.69 0.68 8.89
C SER A 344 19.77 -0.16 9.58
N ASP A 345 19.38 -1.22 10.28
CA ASP A 345 20.32 -2.13 10.97
C ASP A 345 21.19 -2.89 9.94
N ILE A 346 20.63 -3.32 8.81
CA ILE A 346 21.36 -3.94 7.69
C ILE A 346 22.37 -2.97 7.10
N GLN A 347 21.98 -1.72 6.81
CA GLN A 347 22.87 -0.69 6.29
C GLN A 347 24.04 -0.43 7.25
N THR A 348 23.74 -0.31 8.55
CA THR A 348 24.74 -0.09 9.59
C THR A 348 25.70 -1.28 9.70
N ALA A 349 25.18 -2.51 9.74
CA ALA A 349 25.99 -3.72 9.82
C ALA A 349 26.90 -3.90 8.60
N MET A 350 26.40 -3.58 7.40
CA MET A 350 27.17 -3.62 6.16
C MET A 350 28.29 -2.56 6.16
N GLN A 351 28.00 -1.35 6.64
CA GLN A 351 29.00 -0.31 6.77
C GLN A 351 30.12 -0.72 7.75
N MET A 352 29.76 -1.29 8.90
CA MET A 352 30.74 -1.79 9.88
C MET A 352 31.57 -2.94 9.32
N TYR A 353 30.96 -3.87 8.59
CA TYR A 353 31.67 -4.95 7.91
C TYR A 353 32.68 -4.42 6.88
N LEU A 354 32.25 -3.49 6.02
CA LEU A 354 33.11 -2.89 5.00
C LEU A 354 34.27 -2.12 5.60
N ASP A 355 34.03 -1.34 6.67
CA ASP A 355 35.10 -0.66 7.41
C ASP A 355 36.09 -1.67 8.01
N GLN A 356 35.57 -2.75 8.59
CA GLN A 356 36.40 -3.74 9.23
C GLN A 356 37.23 -4.56 8.23
N MET A 357 36.66 -4.85 7.06
CA MET A 357 37.36 -5.46 5.94
C MET A 357 38.43 -4.54 5.36
N LYS A 358 38.16 -3.24 5.19
CA LYS A 358 39.16 -2.26 4.76
C LYS A 358 40.36 -2.24 5.69
N LYS A 359 40.13 -2.17 7.01
CA LYS A 359 41.20 -2.24 8.03
C LYS A 359 42.00 -3.54 7.93
N SER A 360 41.32 -4.68 7.74
CA SER A 360 41.98 -5.98 7.57
C SER A 360 42.86 -6.02 6.30
N ILE A 361 42.36 -5.48 5.18
CA ILE A 361 43.11 -5.39 3.91
C ILE A 361 44.32 -4.46 4.06
N GLU A 362 44.17 -3.32 4.74
CA GLU A 362 45.26 -2.38 5.02
C GLU A 362 46.35 -3.03 5.88
N GLN A 363 45.97 -3.75 6.93
CA GLN A 363 46.91 -4.47 7.78
C GLN A 363 47.61 -5.62 7.04
N ALA A 364 46.90 -6.38 6.21
CA ALA A 364 47.49 -7.43 5.38
C ALA A 364 48.51 -6.86 4.38
N SER A 365 48.19 -5.73 3.74
CA SER A 365 49.11 -5.00 2.85
C SER A 365 50.37 -4.52 3.58
N ASN A 366 50.21 -3.98 4.80
CA ASN A 366 51.34 -3.56 5.62
C ASN A 366 52.21 -4.74 6.08
N TYR A 367 51.60 -5.88 6.44
CA TYR A 367 52.31 -7.11 6.74
C TYR A 367 53.11 -7.61 5.53
N GLN A 368 52.50 -7.62 4.34
CA GLN A 368 53.19 -8.00 3.09
C GLN A 368 54.42 -7.12 2.85
N LYS A 369 54.28 -5.79 2.96
CA LYS A 369 55.41 -4.86 2.82
C LYS A 369 56.54 -5.14 3.82
N GLN A 370 56.20 -5.48 5.07
CA GLN A 370 57.20 -5.82 6.09
C GLN A 370 57.88 -7.17 5.80
N ALA A 371 57.12 -8.16 5.32
CA ALA A 371 57.64 -9.46 4.92
C ALA A 371 58.57 -9.37 3.69
N ASP A 372 58.22 -8.55 2.69
CA ASP A 372 59.06 -8.27 1.52
C ASP A 372 60.37 -7.57 1.93
N LEU A 373 60.28 -6.61 2.86
CA LEU A 373 61.45 -5.94 3.43
C LEU A 373 62.36 -6.92 4.19
N LEU A 374 61.77 -7.81 5.00
CA LEU A 374 62.51 -8.84 5.72
C LEU A 374 63.19 -9.81 4.75
N THR A 375 62.47 -10.27 3.72
CA THR A 375 63.01 -11.15 2.66
C THR A 375 64.16 -10.48 1.92
N SER A 376 64.02 -9.18 1.60
CA SER A 376 65.09 -8.38 0.98
C SER A 376 66.32 -8.30 1.90
N ASN A 377 66.13 -8.05 3.20
CA ASN A 377 67.22 -7.99 4.17
C ASN A 377 67.91 -9.34 4.37
N ILE A 378 67.15 -10.44 4.45
CA ILE A 378 67.68 -11.81 4.55
C ILE A 378 68.45 -12.16 3.27
N THR A 379 67.94 -11.78 2.10
CA THR A 379 68.63 -12.02 0.82
C THR A 379 69.95 -11.24 0.75
N LYS A 380 69.97 -9.99 1.21
CA LYS A 380 71.20 -9.18 1.32
C LYS A 380 72.18 -9.79 2.32
N LEU A 381 71.70 -10.25 3.49
CA LEU A 381 72.52 -10.94 4.48
C LEU A 381 73.10 -12.24 3.91
N ASN A 382 72.28 -13.09 3.29
CA ASN A 382 72.73 -14.32 2.65
C ASN A 382 73.71 -14.08 1.51
N SER A 383 73.54 -12.99 0.75
CA SER A 383 74.51 -12.55 -0.27
C SER A 383 75.84 -12.15 0.37
N ILE A 384 75.84 -11.37 1.45
CA ILE A 384 77.05 -10.99 2.20
C ILE A 384 77.72 -12.23 2.83
N TYR A 385 76.96 -13.11 3.47
CA TYR A 385 77.47 -14.35 4.04
C TYR A 385 78.00 -15.31 2.96
N GLY A 386 77.34 -15.42 1.81
CA GLY A 386 77.79 -16.21 0.66
C GLY A 386 79.07 -15.64 0.04
N ASN A 387 79.18 -14.31 -0.05
CA ASN A 387 80.40 -13.63 -0.48
C ASN A 387 81.53 -13.80 0.53
N MET A 388 81.25 -13.78 1.84
CA MET A 388 82.26 -14.06 2.88
C MET A 388 82.68 -15.52 2.91
N LEU A 389 81.76 -16.47 2.72
CA LEU A 389 82.07 -17.90 2.60
C LEU A 389 82.88 -18.19 1.33
N SER A 390 82.55 -17.55 0.21
CA SER A 390 83.34 -17.65 -1.02
C SER A 390 84.73 -17.03 -0.84
N ALA A 391 84.84 -15.89 -0.16
CA ALA A 391 86.12 -15.24 0.14
C ALA A 391 86.97 -16.01 1.18
N THR A 392 86.37 -16.88 1.98
CA THR A 392 87.08 -17.72 2.98
C THR A 392 87.31 -19.16 2.51
N SER A 393 86.55 -19.65 1.53
CA SER A 393 86.78 -20.95 0.86
C SER A 393 87.75 -20.86 -0.31
N VAL A 394 88.03 -19.65 -0.82
CA VAL A 394 89.19 -19.38 -1.70
C VAL A 394 90.44 -19.28 -0.81
N ARG A 395 91.02 -20.44 -0.51
CA ARG A 395 92.36 -20.55 0.05
C ARG A 395 93.04 -21.82 -0.43
#